data_AF-A0A929VEY5-F1
#
_entry.id   AF-A0A929VEY5-F1
#
_cell.length_a   1.000
_cell.length_b   1.000
_cell.length_c   1.000
_cell.angle_alpha   90.00
_cell.angle_beta   90.00
_cell.angle_gamma   90.00
#
_symmetry.space_group_name_H-M   'P 1'
#
loop_
_entity.id
_entity.type
_entity.pdbx_description
1 polymer ?
#
loop_
_entity_poly.entity_id
_entity_poly.type
_entity_poly.pdbx_seq_one_letter_code
_entity_poly.pdbx_strand_id
1 'polypeptide(L)'
;MKNLQKYHQQFFMPPQVNLDWLRKDHVDHAPIWCSVDLRDGNQALIEPMGLQEKLEFFDLLVKLGFKEIEIGFPAASETEFAFARQLIEQNKIPEDVTIQVLTEAREHIIRRTFEAIQGAGHAIVHLYNSTSVAQREQVFHKNKK
;
A
#
# COMPACT_ATOMS: atom_id res chain seq x y z
N MET A 1 -38.12 30.81 -11.60
CA MET A 1 -36.66 30.56 -11.40
C MET A 1 -36.43 29.23 -10.66
N LYS A 2 -36.68 28.07 -11.29
CA LYS A 2 -36.63 26.74 -10.63
C LYS A 2 -35.23 26.08 -10.59
N ASN A 3 -34.20 26.70 -11.18
CA ASN A 3 -32.88 26.06 -11.35
C ASN A 3 -31.72 26.72 -10.58
N LEU A 4 -31.97 27.78 -9.80
CA LEU A 4 -30.90 28.44 -9.03
C LEU A 4 -30.32 27.55 -7.92
N GLN A 5 -31.11 26.62 -7.36
CA GLN A 5 -30.62 25.68 -6.34
C GLN A 5 -29.56 24.70 -6.85
N LYS A 6 -29.36 24.57 -8.17
CA LYS A 6 -28.27 23.74 -8.74
C LYS A 6 -26.89 24.39 -8.56
N TYR A 7 -26.83 25.69 -8.31
CA TYR A 7 -25.60 26.44 -8.09
C TYR A 7 -25.32 26.60 -6.59
N HIS A 8 -25.25 25.48 -5.87
CA HIS A 8 -24.75 25.45 -4.50
C HIS A 8 -23.32 24.93 -4.48
N GLN A 9 -22.60 25.25 -3.41
CA GLN A 9 -21.23 24.83 -3.20
C GLN A 9 -21.15 23.29 -3.19
N GLN A 10 -20.45 22.71 -4.18
CA GLN A 10 -20.39 21.26 -4.41
C GLN A 10 -19.39 20.53 -3.48
N PHE A 11 -18.68 21.26 -2.65
CA PHE A 11 -17.69 20.71 -1.74
C PHE A 11 -18.01 21.06 -0.30
N PHE A 12 -17.61 20.17 0.59
CA PHE A 12 -17.70 20.37 2.03
C PHE A 12 -16.35 20.86 2.54
N MET A 13 -16.34 21.92 3.33
CA MET A 13 -15.13 22.32 4.05
C MET A 13 -14.78 21.26 5.09
N PRO A 14 -13.48 20.98 5.31
CA PRO A 14 -13.07 20.13 6.42
C PRO A 14 -13.47 20.79 7.75
N PRO A 15 -13.79 20.00 8.80
CA PRO A 15 -14.21 20.52 10.09
C PRO A 15 -13.14 21.37 10.79
N GLN A 16 -11.88 21.18 10.42
CA GLN A 16 -10.76 22.04 10.79
C GLN A 16 -9.98 22.42 9.53
N VAL A 17 -9.66 23.71 9.40
CA VAL A 17 -8.85 24.24 8.31
C VAL A 17 -7.46 24.52 8.86
N ASN A 18 -6.49 23.66 8.56
CA ASN A 18 -5.07 23.92 8.81
C ASN A 18 -4.38 24.20 7.47
N LEU A 19 -3.75 25.38 7.37
CA LEU A 19 -3.03 25.85 6.18
C LEU A 19 -1.56 26.16 6.49
N ASP A 20 -0.99 25.59 7.55
CA ASP A 20 0.40 25.85 7.97
C ASP A 20 1.41 25.51 6.87
N TRP A 21 1.08 24.56 5.98
CA TRP A 21 1.90 24.23 4.81
C TRP A 21 2.09 25.43 3.85
N LEU A 22 1.16 26.39 3.81
CA LEU A 22 1.32 27.63 3.03
C LEU A 22 2.40 28.56 3.60
N ARG A 23 2.80 28.36 4.86
CA ARG A 23 3.87 29.13 5.51
C ARG A 23 5.26 28.56 5.20
N LYS A 24 5.34 27.36 4.62
CA LYS A 24 6.60 26.79 4.14
C LYS A 24 6.85 27.28 2.72
N ASP A 25 8.01 27.90 2.49
CA ASP A 25 8.43 28.43 1.20
C ASP A 25 9.05 27.36 0.29
N HIS A 26 9.59 26.28 0.86
CA HIS A 26 10.12 25.13 0.12
C HIS A 26 10.11 23.84 0.96
N VAL A 27 10.39 22.70 0.30
CA VAL A 27 10.70 21.42 0.95
C VAL A 27 12.19 21.38 1.26
N ASP A 28 12.53 21.07 2.51
CA ASP A 28 13.88 21.18 3.09
C ASP A 28 14.62 19.84 3.25
N HIS A 29 13.90 18.73 3.18
CA HIS A 29 14.45 17.38 3.30
C HIS A 29 13.60 16.38 2.52
N ALA A 30 14.23 15.32 2.01
CA ALA A 30 13.52 14.23 1.35
C ALA A 30 12.58 13.53 2.36
N PRO A 31 11.36 13.13 1.92
CA PRO A 31 10.51 12.28 2.74
C PRO A 31 11.08 10.87 2.85
N ILE A 32 10.51 10.07 3.74
CA ILE A 32 10.67 8.62 3.70
C ILE A 32 9.90 8.12 2.47
N TRP A 33 10.57 7.34 1.63
CA TRP A 33 9.99 6.79 0.41
C TRP A 33 9.64 5.33 0.60
N CYS A 34 8.40 4.98 0.28
CA CYS A 34 7.93 3.61 0.13
C CYS A 34 7.59 3.35 -1.34
N SER A 35 8.29 2.40 -1.96
CA SER A 35 7.97 1.96 -3.33
C SER A 35 6.88 0.90 -3.28
N VAL A 36 5.83 1.06 -4.08
CA VAL A 36 4.69 0.14 -4.17
C VAL A 36 4.59 -0.57 -5.53
N ASP A 37 5.63 -0.45 -6.33
CA ASP A 37 5.70 -0.93 -7.71
C ASP A 37 5.45 -2.44 -7.82
N LEU A 38 5.96 -3.24 -6.87
CA LEU A 38 5.83 -4.70 -6.88
C LEU A 38 4.43 -5.23 -6.49
N ARG A 39 3.56 -4.35 -5.96
CA ARG A 39 2.17 -4.65 -5.59
C ARG A 39 1.18 -3.82 -6.39
N ASP A 40 1.08 -2.52 -6.10
CA ASP A 40 0.10 -1.63 -6.74
C ASP A 40 0.42 -1.39 -8.21
N GLY A 41 1.71 -1.16 -8.52
CA GLY A 41 2.18 -1.04 -9.90
C GLY A 41 1.95 -2.32 -10.70
N ASN A 42 2.39 -3.46 -10.14
CA ASN A 42 2.23 -4.78 -10.77
C ASN A 42 0.76 -5.14 -11.04
N GLN A 43 -0.16 -4.82 -10.12
CA GLN A 43 -1.59 -5.08 -10.28
C GLN A 43 -2.24 -4.24 -11.40
N ALA A 44 -1.61 -3.11 -11.77
CA ALA A 44 -2.09 -2.23 -12.84
C ALA A 44 -1.58 -2.65 -14.24
N LEU A 45 -0.65 -3.60 -14.34
CA LEU A 45 -0.13 -4.08 -15.62
C LEU A 45 -1.17 -4.96 -16.34
N ILE A 46 -1.20 -4.86 -17.67
CA ILE A 46 -1.99 -5.78 -18.53
C ILE A 46 -1.46 -7.21 -18.37
N GLU A 47 -0.14 -7.34 -18.41
CA GLU A 47 0.60 -8.58 -18.17
C GLU A 47 1.37 -8.43 -16.86
N PRO A 48 0.94 -9.08 -15.77
CA PRO A 48 1.64 -8.99 -14.49
C PRO A 48 3.06 -9.56 -14.57
N MET A 49 3.95 -9.00 -13.76
CA MET A 49 5.33 -9.47 -13.65
C MET A 49 5.38 -10.93 -13.17
N GLY A 50 6.22 -11.72 -13.84
CA GLY A 50 6.63 -13.03 -13.36
C GLY A 50 7.54 -12.94 -12.13
N LEU A 51 7.81 -14.08 -11.50
CA LEU A 51 8.66 -14.16 -10.30
C LEU A 51 10.06 -13.58 -10.52
N GLN A 52 10.68 -13.87 -11.66
CA GLN A 52 12.03 -13.40 -11.99
C GLN A 52 12.07 -11.88 -12.20
N GLU A 53 11.10 -11.33 -12.92
CA GLU A 53 10.98 -9.88 -13.14
C GLU A 53 10.77 -9.15 -11.82
N LYS A 54 9.96 -9.70 -10.91
CA LYS A 54 9.79 -9.13 -9.56
C LYS A 54 11.10 -9.11 -8.76
N LEU A 55 11.91 -10.17 -8.84
CA LEU A 55 13.21 -10.22 -8.16
C LEU A 55 14.19 -9.18 -8.73
N GLU A 56 14.26 -9.07 -10.06
CA GLU A 56 15.11 -8.08 -10.73
C GLU A 56 14.68 -6.65 -10.40
N PHE A 57 13.37 -6.40 -10.34
CA PHE A 57 12.83 -5.10 -9.99
C PHE A 57 13.05 -4.77 -8.50
N PHE A 58 12.93 -5.73 -7.60
CA PHE A 58 13.30 -5.56 -6.19
C PHE A 58 14.78 -5.18 -6.04
N ASP A 59 15.68 -5.90 -6.71
CA ASP A 59 17.11 -5.61 -6.70
C ASP A 59 17.40 -4.19 -7.25
N LEU A 60 16.64 -3.74 -8.25
CA LEU A 60 16.73 -2.37 -8.77
C LEU A 60 16.30 -1.33 -7.73
N LEU A 61 15.16 -1.53 -7.06
CA LEU A 61 14.66 -0.60 -6.02
C LEU A 61 15.65 -0.48 -4.86
N VAL A 62 16.23 -1.60 -4.42
CA VAL A 62 17.29 -1.62 -3.41
C VAL A 62 18.51 -0.82 -3.88
N LYS A 63 18.96 -1.03 -5.12
CA LYS A 63 20.09 -0.28 -5.71
C LYS A 63 19.83 1.22 -5.81
N LEU A 64 18.59 1.63 -6.05
CA LEU A 64 18.19 3.05 -6.07
C LEU A 64 18.16 3.67 -4.67
N GLY A 65 18.12 2.85 -3.61
CA GLY A 65 18.21 3.29 -2.22
C GLY A 65 16.87 3.34 -1.48
N PHE A 66 15.81 2.73 -2.00
CA PHE A 66 14.55 2.59 -1.25
C PHE A 66 14.76 1.77 0.02
N LYS A 67 14.14 2.22 1.13
CA LYS A 67 14.23 1.57 2.44
C LYS A 67 12.92 0.93 2.87
N GLU A 68 11.80 1.35 2.28
CA GLU A 68 10.50 0.69 2.42
C GLU A 68 10.04 0.25 1.03
N ILE A 69 9.69 -1.04 0.88
CA ILE A 69 9.29 -1.63 -0.40
C ILE A 69 8.08 -2.56 -0.18
N GLU A 70 6.94 -2.24 -0.78
CA GLU A 70 5.75 -3.10 -0.76
C GLU A 70 5.89 -4.21 -1.79
N ILE A 71 6.09 -5.45 -1.31
CA ILE A 71 6.46 -6.61 -2.13
C ILE A 71 5.26 -7.45 -2.60
N GLY A 72 4.05 -7.19 -2.09
CA GLY A 72 2.85 -7.89 -2.55
C GLY A 72 1.70 -7.95 -1.54
N PHE A 73 0.67 -8.69 -1.93
CA PHE A 73 -0.45 -9.14 -1.12
C PHE A 73 -0.44 -10.69 -1.03
N PRO A 74 0.47 -11.27 -0.23
CA PRO A 74 0.80 -12.69 -0.27
C PRO A 74 -0.36 -13.62 0.12
N ALA A 75 -1.36 -13.12 0.85
CA ALA A 75 -2.54 -13.91 1.18
C ALA A 75 -3.56 -14.01 0.05
N ALA A 76 -3.46 -13.16 -0.99
CA ALA A 76 -4.37 -13.15 -2.14
C ALA A 76 -3.82 -13.89 -3.38
N SER A 77 -2.50 -14.11 -3.44
CA SER A 77 -1.84 -14.73 -4.61
C SER A 77 -0.68 -15.64 -4.22
N GLU A 78 -0.67 -16.87 -4.74
CA GLU A 78 0.43 -17.83 -4.54
C GLU A 78 1.76 -17.32 -5.10
N THR A 79 1.74 -16.59 -6.22
CA THR A 79 2.95 -16.00 -6.81
C THR A 79 3.57 -14.95 -5.87
N GLU A 80 2.74 -14.16 -5.20
CA GLU A 80 3.20 -13.14 -4.25
C GLU A 80 3.67 -13.77 -2.94
N PHE A 81 3.01 -14.84 -2.49
CA PHE A 81 3.48 -15.65 -1.37
C PHE A 81 4.88 -16.23 -1.67
N ALA A 82 5.04 -16.89 -2.82
CA ALA A 82 6.31 -17.48 -3.24
C ALA A 82 7.41 -16.43 -3.38
N PHE A 83 7.09 -15.25 -3.92
CA PHE A 83 8.03 -14.14 -4.02
C PHE A 83 8.51 -13.68 -2.64
N ALA A 84 7.60 -13.46 -1.68
CA ALA A 84 7.96 -13.11 -0.31
C ALA A 84 8.84 -14.17 0.36
N ARG A 85 8.48 -15.46 0.22
CA ARG A 85 9.29 -16.58 0.72
C ARG A 85 10.68 -16.59 0.11
N GLN A 86 10.78 -16.43 -1.20
CA GLN A 86 12.05 -16.45 -1.89
C GLN A 86 12.98 -15.31 -1.46
N LEU A 87 12.45 -14.09 -1.26
CA LEU A 87 13.24 -12.98 -0.76
C LEU A 87 13.83 -13.26 0.63
N ILE A 88 13.02 -13.85 1.52
CA ILE A 88 13.41 -14.15 2.91
C ILE A 88 14.38 -15.34 2.95
N GLU A 89 14.03 -16.46 2.33
CA GLU A 89 14.79 -17.71 2.39
C GLU A 89 16.14 -17.61 1.68
N GLN A 90 16.25 -16.77 0.65
CA GLN A 90 17.51 -16.50 -0.03
C GLN A 90 18.28 -15.31 0.56
N ASN A 91 17.82 -14.76 1.70
CA ASN A 91 18.42 -13.62 2.38
C ASN A 91 18.71 -12.43 1.44
N LYS A 92 17.75 -12.11 0.57
CA LYS A 92 17.85 -11.04 -0.43
C LYS A 92 17.49 -9.66 0.10
N ILE A 93 16.89 -9.59 1.28
CA ILE A 93 16.47 -8.33 1.91
C ILE A 93 17.65 -7.76 2.70
N PRO A 94 18.21 -6.61 2.33
CA PRO A 94 19.28 -5.97 3.11
C PRO A 94 18.80 -5.58 4.51
N GLU A 95 19.73 -5.48 5.47
CA GLU A 95 19.41 -5.14 6.87
C GLU A 95 18.74 -3.76 7.05
N ASP A 96 19.01 -2.82 6.14
CA ASP A 96 18.45 -1.47 6.16
C ASP A 96 17.18 -1.31 5.31
N VAL A 97 16.62 -2.41 4.79
CA VAL A 97 15.38 -2.42 4.01
C VAL A 97 14.28 -3.15 4.78
N THR A 98 13.13 -2.49 4.90
CA THR A 98 11.91 -3.08 5.46
C THR A 98 10.93 -3.40 4.35
N ILE A 99 10.54 -4.67 4.26
CA ILE A 99 9.50 -5.10 3.32
C ILE A 99 8.11 -4.74 3.87
N GLN A 100 7.20 -4.33 2.99
CA GLN A 100 5.80 -4.09 3.29
C GLN A 100 4.93 -5.14 2.59
N VAL A 101 3.94 -5.67 3.29
CA VAL A 101 2.93 -6.58 2.74
C VAL A 101 1.54 -6.04 3.01
N LEU A 102 0.68 -6.07 2.00
CA LEU A 102 -0.71 -5.64 2.11
C LEU A 102 -1.58 -6.79 2.64
N THR A 103 -2.58 -6.48 3.47
CA THR A 103 -3.58 -7.45 3.91
C THR A 103 -4.96 -6.83 4.11
N GLU A 104 -5.99 -7.59 3.80
CA GLU A 104 -7.36 -7.27 4.23
C GLU A 104 -7.58 -7.61 5.71
N ALA A 105 -8.59 -6.98 6.31
CA ALA A 105 -8.99 -7.17 7.69
C ALA A 105 -9.80 -8.47 7.95
N ARG A 106 -9.38 -9.61 7.39
CA ARG A 106 -9.97 -10.93 7.66
C ARG A 106 -8.95 -11.84 8.34
N GLU A 107 -9.34 -12.54 9.41
CA GLU A 107 -8.40 -13.31 10.26
C GLU A 107 -7.53 -14.30 9.47
N HIS A 108 -8.13 -15.11 8.61
CA HIS A 108 -7.40 -16.11 7.82
C HIS A 108 -6.42 -15.48 6.81
N ILE A 109 -6.76 -14.31 6.26
CA ILE A 109 -5.89 -13.56 5.35
C ILE A 109 -4.71 -12.98 6.14
N ILE A 110 -4.98 -12.36 7.30
CA ILE A 110 -3.93 -11.85 8.19
C ILE A 110 -2.98 -12.98 8.57
N ARG A 111 -3.51 -14.13 9.03
CA ARG A 111 -2.70 -15.29 9.40
C ARG A 111 -1.77 -15.73 8.28
N ARG A 112 -2.31 -15.86 7.06
CA ARG A 112 -1.52 -16.22 5.88
C ARG A 112 -0.48 -15.16 5.50
N THR A 113 -0.79 -13.88 5.68
CA THR A 113 0.18 -12.79 5.49
C THR A 113 1.36 -12.92 6.46
N PHE A 114 1.10 -13.25 7.73
CA PHE A 114 2.16 -13.51 8.72
C PHE A 114 2.98 -14.76 8.41
N GLU A 115 2.36 -15.83 7.88
CA GLU A 115 3.06 -17.02 7.41
C GLU A 115 4.03 -16.68 6.26
N ALA A 116 3.61 -15.83 5.32
CA ALA A 116 4.44 -15.42 4.19
C ALA A 116 5.72 -14.71 4.63
N ILE A 117 5.62 -13.83 5.64
CA ILE A 117 6.75 -13.02 6.11
C ILE A 117 7.55 -13.65 7.27
N GLN A 118 7.23 -14.90 7.66
CA GLN A 118 7.91 -15.56 8.76
C GLN A 118 9.42 -15.69 8.49
N GLY A 119 10.24 -15.16 9.39
CA GLY A 119 11.70 -15.15 9.27
C GLY A 119 12.28 -13.86 8.68
N ALA A 120 11.45 -12.91 8.24
CA ALA A 120 11.91 -11.56 7.91
C ALA A 120 12.45 -10.85 9.17
N GLY A 121 13.57 -10.12 9.05
CA GLY A 121 14.12 -9.33 10.16
C GLY A 121 13.19 -8.19 10.58
N HIS A 122 12.66 -7.44 9.58
CA HIS A 122 11.68 -6.39 9.76
C HIS A 122 10.62 -6.45 8.65
N ALA A 123 9.36 -6.20 8.99
CA ALA A 123 8.27 -6.13 8.03
C ALA A 123 7.16 -5.17 8.49
N ILE A 124 6.58 -4.43 7.54
CA ILE A 124 5.38 -3.61 7.72
C ILE A 124 4.18 -4.42 7.23
N VAL A 125 3.20 -4.64 8.11
CA VAL A 125 1.91 -5.25 7.74
C VAL A 125 0.91 -4.13 7.51
N HIS A 126 0.68 -3.79 6.23
CA HIS A 126 -0.25 -2.76 5.82
C HIS A 126 -1.67 -3.35 5.75
N LEU A 127 -2.40 -3.24 6.85
CA LEU A 127 -3.80 -3.64 6.91
C LEU A 127 -4.72 -2.51 6.45
N TYR A 128 -5.68 -2.82 5.57
CA TYR A 128 -6.66 -1.83 5.12
C TYR A 128 -8.10 -2.38 5.13
N ASN A 129 -9.04 -1.44 5.21
CA ASN A 129 -10.45 -1.65 4.90
C ASN A 129 -11.04 -0.34 4.36
N SER A 130 -12.00 -0.43 3.44
CA SER A 130 -12.58 0.78 2.85
C SER A 130 -13.54 1.47 3.82
N THR A 131 -13.39 2.80 3.97
CA THR A 131 -14.14 3.62 4.93
C THR A 131 -15.01 4.68 4.27
N SER A 132 -15.05 4.76 2.93
CA SER A 132 -15.82 5.78 2.22
C SER A 132 -17.34 5.62 2.41
N VAL A 133 -18.11 6.71 2.28
CA VAL A 133 -19.58 6.67 2.43
C VAL A 133 -20.19 5.67 1.44
N ALA A 134 -19.79 5.74 0.16
CA ALA A 134 -20.29 4.85 -0.88
C ALA A 134 -20.04 3.37 -0.55
N GLN A 135 -18.83 3.03 -0.10
CA GLN A 135 -18.49 1.65 0.25
C GLN A 135 -19.29 1.16 1.47
N ARG A 136 -19.43 1.99 2.51
CA ARG A 136 -20.26 1.66 3.69
C ARG A 136 -21.72 1.39 3.33
N GLU A 137 -22.31 2.21 2.45
CA GLU A 137 -23.73 2.13 2.10
C GLU A 137 -24.04 1.09 1.04
N GLN A 138 -23.19 0.94 0.03
CA GLN A 138 -23.47 0.16 -1.18
C GLN A 138 -22.80 -1.21 -1.19
N VAL A 139 -21.66 -1.37 -0.50
CA VAL A 139 -20.89 -2.63 -0.52
C VAL A 139 -21.04 -3.37 0.80
N PHE A 140 -20.77 -2.70 1.92
CA PHE A 140 -20.76 -3.37 3.23
C PHE A 140 -22.11 -3.34 3.96
N HIS A 141 -23.00 -2.43 3.57
CA HIS A 141 -24.26 -2.14 4.27
C HIS A 141 -24.06 -1.97 5.79
N LYS A 142 -23.01 -1.24 6.18
CA LYS A 142 -22.60 -1.02 7.57
C LYS A 142 -22.57 0.46 7.91
N ASN A 143 -22.93 0.78 9.15
CA ASN A 143 -22.81 2.14 9.66
C ASN A 143 -21.36 2.41 10.15
N LYS A 144 -21.08 3.60 10.70
CA LYS A 144 -19.73 3.99 11.14
C LYS A 144 -19.30 3.34 12.47
N LYS A 145 -20.25 2.81 13.24
CA LYS A 145 -20.06 2.25 14.59
C LYS A 145 -20.02 0.73 14.54
#